data_AF-A0A376K0B6-F1
#
_entry.id   AF-A0A376K0B6-F1
#
_cell.length_a   1.000
_cell.length_b   1.000
_cell.length_c   1.000
_cell.angle_alpha   90.00
_cell.angle_beta   90.00
_cell.angle_gamma   90.00
#
_symmetry.space_group_name_H-M   'P 1'
#
loop_
_entity.id
_entity.type
_entity.pdbx_description
1 polymer ?
#
loop_
_entity_poly.entity_id
_entity_poly.type
_entity_poly.pdbx_seq_one_letter_code
_entity_poly.pdbx_strand_id
1 'polypeptide(L)'
;MSKINDKDVERLNNDGKLANYAATHDIGKLGIERYYEDVLHGQTGYEEVEVNNRGRVIRQLKEVPPQAGHDIYLTLDLKLQQYIETLLAGSRAAVVVTDPRTGGGAGAGFHA
;
A
#
# COMPACT_ATOMS: atom_id res chain seq x y z
N MET A 1 6.12 1.93 -3.22
CA MET A 1 6.47 1.72 -1.80
C MET A 1 7.67 2.54 -1.35
N SER A 2 7.65 3.03 -0.10
CA SER A 2 8.78 3.74 0.51
C SER A 2 8.84 3.50 2.02
N LYS A 3 10.05 3.59 2.59
CA LYS A 3 10.24 3.40 4.03
C LYS A 3 9.33 4.28 4.87
N ILE A 4 8.81 3.70 5.93
CA ILE A 4 8.07 4.40 6.99
C ILE A 4 9.03 5.38 7.67
N ASN A 5 8.57 6.62 7.81
CA ASN A 5 9.24 7.69 8.55
C ASN A 5 8.34 8.17 9.69
N ASP A 6 8.88 9.06 10.53
CA ASP A 6 8.22 9.52 11.75
C ASP A 6 6.83 10.11 11.51
N LYS A 7 6.60 10.77 10.36
CA LYS A 7 5.28 11.33 10.01
C LYS A 7 4.27 10.23 9.70
N ASP A 8 4.69 9.12 9.12
CA ASP A 8 3.79 7.99 8.91
C ASP A 8 3.50 7.30 10.23
N VAL A 9 4.50 7.15 11.12
CA VAL A 9 4.29 6.60 12.47
C VAL A 9 3.27 7.43 13.23
N GLU A 10 3.41 8.77 13.21
CA GLU A 10 2.45 9.68 13.84
C GLU A 10 1.04 9.53 13.22
N ARG A 11 0.94 9.47 11.89
CA ARG A 11 -0.33 9.25 11.18
C ARG A 11 -0.96 7.92 11.57
N LEU A 12 -0.21 6.82 11.49
CA LEU A 12 -0.67 5.48 11.84
C LEU A 12 -1.08 5.39 13.31
N ASN A 13 -0.39 6.09 14.21
CA ASN A 13 -0.75 6.14 15.61
C ASN A 13 -2.07 6.90 15.82
N ASN A 14 -2.22 8.08 15.20
CA ASN A 14 -3.45 8.87 15.26
C ASN A 14 -4.65 8.13 14.66
N ASP A 15 -4.41 7.34 13.61
CA ASP A 15 -5.43 6.51 12.95
C ASP A 15 -5.71 5.18 13.69
N GLY A 16 -4.98 4.89 14.78
CA GLY A 16 -5.14 3.64 15.56
C GLY A 16 -4.63 2.39 14.83
N LYS A 17 -3.78 2.53 13.81
CA LYS A 17 -3.30 1.45 12.94
C LYS A 17 -1.88 0.99 13.27
N LEU A 18 -1.12 1.76 14.06
CA LEU A 18 0.31 1.51 14.30
C LEU A 18 0.63 0.07 14.76
N ALA A 19 -0.24 -0.55 15.56
CA ALA A 19 -0.05 -1.93 16.02
C ALA A 19 0.01 -2.94 14.86
N ASN A 20 -0.78 -2.71 13.81
CA ASN A 20 -0.78 -3.54 12.59
C ASN A 20 0.44 -3.28 11.70
N TYR A 21 1.35 -2.38 12.07
CA TYR A 21 2.58 -2.09 11.32
C TYR A 21 3.84 -2.50 12.09
N ALA A 22 3.70 -3.27 13.18
CA ALA A 22 4.82 -3.65 14.05
C ALA A 22 5.97 -4.39 13.33
N ALA A 23 5.64 -5.15 12.26
CA ALA A 23 6.61 -5.84 11.42
C ALA A 23 6.74 -5.25 10.00
N THR A 24 6.04 -4.14 9.73
CA THR A 24 5.98 -3.49 8.41
C THR A 24 6.90 -2.28 8.40
N HIS A 25 7.76 -2.19 7.38
CA HIS A 25 8.79 -1.15 7.30
C HIS A 25 8.61 -0.19 6.12
N ASP A 26 7.70 -0.51 5.20
CA ASP A 26 7.40 0.26 4.00
C ASP A 26 5.89 0.55 3.92
N ILE A 27 5.52 1.68 3.30
CA ILE A 27 4.14 2.13 3.16
C ILE A 27 3.91 2.84 1.82
N GLY A 28 2.70 2.76 1.28
CA GLY A 28 2.26 3.53 0.12
C GLY A 28 2.26 5.04 0.39
N LYS A 29 2.98 5.82 -0.42
CA LYS A 29 3.16 7.27 -0.19
C LYS A 29 2.27 8.15 -1.06
N LEU A 30 1.86 7.65 -2.21
CA LEU A 30 1.16 8.43 -3.24
C LEU A 30 0.24 7.53 -4.07
N GLY A 31 -0.63 8.17 -4.83
CA GLY A 31 -1.54 7.52 -5.76
C GLY A 31 -2.40 6.44 -5.09
N ILE A 32 -2.61 5.36 -5.85
CA ILE A 32 -3.44 4.21 -5.46
C ILE A 32 -2.86 3.48 -4.24
N GLU A 33 -1.54 3.35 -4.12
CA GLU A 33 -0.89 2.68 -2.99
C GLU A 33 -1.28 3.33 -1.66
N ARG A 34 -1.19 4.67 -1.56
CA ARG A 34 -1.55 5.37 -0.33
C ARG A 34 -3.05 5.37 -0.07
N TYR A 35 -3.85 5.51 -1.13
CA TYR A 35 -5.30 5.61 -0.98
C TYR A 35 -5.92 4.29 -0.51
N TYR A 36 -5.44 3.16 -1.05
CA TYR A 36 -5.91 1.81 -0.70
C TYR A 36 -4.98 1.09 0.28
N GLU A 37 -4.08 1.81 0.97
CA GLU A 37 -3.08 1.24 1.88
C GLU A 37 -3.70 0.25 2.87
N ASP A 38 -4.82 0.61 3.52
CA ASP A 38 -5.48 -0.23 4.51
C ASP A 38 -5.95 -1.59 3.95
N VAL A 39 -6.38 -1.58 2.68
CA VAL A 39 -6.89 -2.77 1.99
C VAL A 39 -5.73 -3.60 1.47
N LEU A 40 -4.68 -2.95 0.97
CA LEU A 40 -3.48 -3.55 0.38
C LEU A 40 -2.52 -4.13 1.43
N HIS A 41 -2.47 -3.54 2.64
CA HIS A 41 -1.55 -3.94 3.69
C HIS A 41 -1.92 -5.30 4.31
N GLY A 42 -3.22 -5.53 4.52
CA GLY A 42 -3.70 -6.72 5.22
C GLY A 42 -3.47 -6.66 6.73
N GLN A 43 -3.39 -7.82 7.37
CA GLN A 43 -3.25 -7.96 8.83
C GLN A 43 -1.96 -8.69 9.19
N THR A 44 -1.17 -8.08 10.07
CA THR A 44 0.06 -8.69 10.58
C THR A 44 -0.26 -9.83 11.54
N GLY A 45 0.40 -10.96 11.34
CA GLY A 45 0.36 -12.11 12.23
C GLY A 45 1.32 -11.94 13.41
N TYR A 46 1.39 -12.93 14.30
CA TYR A 46 2.36 -12.94 15.37
C TYR A 46 2.71 -14.36 15.80
N GLU A 47 3.87 -14.49 16.47
CA GLU A 47 4.36 -15.74 17.02
C GLU A 47 4.57 -15.60 18.53
N GLU A 48 4.12 -16.59 19.28
CA GLU A 48 4.47 -16.74 20.69
C GLU A 48 5.68 -17.68 20.77
N VAL A 49 6.82 -17.15 21.21
CA VAL A 49 8.09 -17.89 21.28
C VAL A 49 8.57 -18.01 22.74
N GLU A 50 9.05 -19.19 23.10
CA GLU A 50 9.73 -19.45 24.36
C GLU A 50 11.21 -19.04 24.23
N VAL A 51 11.69 -18.24 25.18
CA VAL A 51 13.07 -17.74 25.22
C VAL A 51 13.79 -18.23 26.48
N ASN A 52 15.09 -18.52 26.35
CA ASN A 52 15.93 -18.85 27.51
C ASN A 52 16.39 -17.59 28.27
N ASN A 53 17.10 -17.79 29.38
CA ASN A 53 17.65 -16.70 30.21
C ASN A 53 18.67 -15.79 29.50
N ARG A 54 19.11 -16.13 28.28
CA ARG A 54 19.98 -15.30 27.42
C ARG A 54 19.20 -14.63 26.28
N GLY A 55 17.88 -14.71 26.26
CA GLY A 55 17.01 -14.12 25.24
C GLY A 55 17.02 -14.83 23.89
N ARG A 56 17.54 -16.07 23.81
CA ARG A 56 17.49 -16.86 22.57
C ARG A 56 16.18 -17.63 22.48
N VAL A 57 15.55 -17.59 21.32
CA VAL A 57 14.38 -18.41 21.00
C VAL A 57 14.77 -19.88 21.03
N ILE A 58 14.04 -20.68 21.81
CA ILE A 58 14.26 -22.13 21.95
C ILE A 58 13.10 -22.96 21.40
N ARG A 59 11.89 -22.39 21.32
CA ARG A 59 10.70 -23.07 20.80
C ARG A 59 9.62 -22.07 20.40
N GLN A 60 8.85 -22.39 19.36
CA GLN A 60 7.61 -21.69 19.01
C GLN A 60 6.44 -22.40 19.71
N LEU A 61 5.61 -21.64 20.44
CA LEU A 61 4.47 -22.15 21.19
C LEU A 61 3.18 -22.03 20.39
N LYS A 62 3.03 -20.93 19.66
CA LYS A 62 1.84 -20.62 18.87
C LYS A 62 2.20 -19.71 17.71
N GLU A 63 1.47 -19.87 16.63
CA GLU A 63 1.52 -18.99 15.47
C GLU A 63 0.11 -18.51 15.14
N VAL A 64 -0.02 -17.23 14.85
CA VAL A 64 -1.16 -16.67 14.17
C VAL A 64 -0.63 -16.11 12.84
N PRO A 65 -0.90 -16.77 11.71
CA PRO A 65 -0.34 -16.35 10.43
C PRO A 65 -0.89 -14.98 10.01
N PRO A 66 -0.11 -14.17 9.27
CA PRO A 66 -0.60 -12.93 8.70
C PRO A 66 -1.70 -13.19 7.66
N GLN A 67 -2.55 -12.20 7.44
CA GLN A 67 -3.51 -12.19 6.33
C GLN A 67 -3.02 -11.21 5.29
N ALA A 68 -2.81 -11.69 4.06
CA ALA A 68 -2.47 -10.82 2.94
C ALA A 68 -3.56 -9.76 2.74
N GLY A 69 -3.15 -8.58 2.29
CA GLY A 69 -4.09 -7.57 1.81
C GLY A 69 -4.87 -8.05 0.59
N HIS A 70 -5.89 -7.31 0.22
CA HIS A 70 -6.73 -7.66 -0.90
C HIS A 70 -6.17 -7.10 -2.20
N ASP A 71 -6.26 -7.89 -3.26
CA ASP A 71 -6.06 -7.41 -4.61
C ASP A 71 -7.12 -6.37 -4.97
N ILE A 72 -6.72 -5.33 -5.68
CA ILE A 72 -7.62 -4.32 -6.22
C ILE A 72 -7.59 -4.35 -7.74
N TYR A 73 -8.76 -4.17 -8.34
CA TYR A 73 -8.91 -4.06 -9.80
C TYR A 73 -9.12 -2.60 -10.17
N LEU A 74 -8.22 -2.06 -10.98
CA LEU A 74 -8.28 -0.68 -11.45
C LEU A 74 -9.05 -0.61 -12.78
N THR A 75 -9.72 0.52 -12.99
CA THR A 75 -10.33 0.88 -14.28
C THR A 75 -9.31 1.37 -15.32
N LEU A 76 -8.03 1.43 -14.94
CA LEU A 76 -6.94 1.90 -15.77
C LEU A 76 -6.63 0.90 -16.90
N ASP A 77 -6.60 1.38 -18.14
CA ASP A 77 -6.03 0.65 -19.26
C ASP A 77 -4.51 0.95 -19.36
N LEU A 78 -3.69 -0.07 -19.08
CA LEU A 78 -2.23 0.06 -19.09
C LEU A 78 -1.66 0.44 -20.47
N LYS A 79 -2.23 -0.11 -21.55
CA LYS A 79 -1.74 0.16 -22.91
C LYS A 79 -2.04 1.60 -23.31
N LEU A 80 -3.24 2.08 -22.98
CA LEU A 80 -3.62 3.46 -23.22
C LEU A 80 -2.74 4.43 -22.42
N GLN A 81 -2.48 4.12 -21.14
CA GLN A 81 -1.61 4.94 -20.30
C GLN A 81 -0.20 5.07 -20.90
N GLN A 82 0.43 3.95 -21.25
CA GLN A 82 1.78 3.92 -21.84
C GLN A 82 1.85 4.64 -23.19
N TYR A 83 0.78 4.52 -23.99
CA TYR A 83 0.67 5.25 -25.26
C TYR A 83 0.66 6.76 -25.03
N ILE A 84 -0.16 7.25 -24.10
CA ILE A 84 -0.23 8.67 -23.75
C ILE A 84 1.10 9.17 -23.17
N GLU A 85 1.74 8.40 -22.29
CA GLU A 85 3.06 8.73 -21.75
C GLU A 85 4.09 8.93 -22.86
N THR A 86 4.10 8.04 -23.86
CA THR A 86 5.00 8.14 -25.02
C THR A 86 4.71 9.39 -25.86
N LEU A 87 3.44 9.73 -26.06
CA LEU A 87 3.04 10.93 -26.82
C LEU A 87 3.44 12.24 -26.13
N LEU A 88 3.50 12.25 -24.80
CA LEU A 88 3.80 13.44 -23.99
C LEU A 88 5.27 13.54 -23.59
N ALA A 89 6.13 12.62 -24.05
CA ALA A 89 7.53 12.60 -23.71
C ALA A 89 8.20 13.96 -23.96
N GLY A 90 8.85 14.51 -22.92
CA GLY A 90 9.52 15.82 -22.97
C GLY A 90 8.61 17.03 -22.74
N SER A 91 7.31 16.82 -22.53
CA SER A 91 6.34 17.87 -22.20
C SER A 91 5.86 17.78 -20.77
N ARG A 92 5.74 18.92 -20.08
CA ARG A 92 5.00 19.00 -18.81
C ARG A 92 3.52 19.12 -19.12
N ALA A 93 2.77 18.03 -18.96
CA ALA A 93 1.36 17.95 -19.31
C ALA A 93 0.60 17.08 -18.30
N ALA A 94 -0.72 17.18 -18.29
CA ALA A 94 -1.60 16.28 -17.54
C ALA A 94 -2.77 15.87 -18.43
N VAL A 95 -3.13 14.58 -18.38
CA VAL A 95 -4.21 14.03 -19.20
C VAL A 95 -5.12 13.18 -18.32
N VAL A 96 -6.42 13.37 -18.47
CA VAL A 96 -7.43 12.56 -17.79
C VAL A 96 -8.35 11.99 -18.87
N VAL A 97 -8.42 10.66 -18.92
CA VAL A 97 -9.33 9.93 -19.81
C VAL A 97 -10.39 9.27 -18.94
N THR A 98 -11.66 9.42 -19.32
CA THR A 98 -12.80 8.85 -18.60
C THR A 98 -13.77 8.21 -19.59
N ASP A 99 -14.47 7.15 -19.17
CA ASP A 99 -15.63 6.65 -19.90
C ASP A 99 -16.89 7.34 -19.35
N PRO A 100 -17.55 8.22 -20.14
CA PRO A 100 -18.71 8.98 -19.66
C PRO A 100 -19.93 8.09 -19.38
N ARG A 101 -19.96 6.85 -19.89
CA ARG A 101 -21.09 5.91 -19.71
C ARG A 101 -21.07 5.21 -18.36
N THR A 102 -19.88 5.03 -17.79
CA THR A 102 -19.69 4.44 -16.46
C THR A 102 -19.58 5.49 -15.36
N GLY A 103 -19.66 6.78 -15.73
CA GLY A 103 -20.00 7.89 -14.84
C GLY A 103 -19.22 7.94 -13.52
N GLY A 104 -18.03 8.54 -13.54
CA GLY A 104 -17.51 9.26 -12.37
C GLY A 104 -16.94 8.45 -11.19
N GLY A 105 -16.77 7.13 -11.30
CA GLY A 105 -16.03 6.33 -10.33
C GLY A 105 -14.53 6.32 -10.63
N ALA A 106 -13.76 7.20 -9.98
CA ALA A 106 -12.30 7.29 -10.01
C ALA A 106 -11.69 7.38 -11.41
N GLY A 107 -11.73 8.58 -11.98
CA GLY A 107 -10.79 8.96 -13.04
C GLY A 107 -9.37 8.82 -12.51
N ALA A 108 -8.60 7.92 -13.12
CA ALA A 108 -7.17 7.84 -12.91
C ALA A 108 -6.55 9.16 -13.39
N GLY A 109 -6.31 10.07 -12.46
CA GLY A 109 -5.55 11.28 -12.70
C GLY A 109 -4.12 10.88 -13.08
N PHE A 110 -3.73 11.14 -14.32
CA PHE A 110 -2.35 10.98 -14.78
C PHE A 110 -1.57 12.25 -14.47
N HIS A 111 -0.42 12.12 -13.80
CA HIS A 111 0.57 13.19 -13.66
C HIS A 111 1.78 12.82 -14.50
N ALA A 112 2.20 13.72 -15.41
CA ALA A 112 3.54 13.72 -16.00
C ALA A 112 4.41 14.79 -15.33
#